data_AF-A0A8J3FJL3-F1
#
_entry.id   AF-A0A8J3FJL3-F1
#
_cell.length_a   1.000
_cell.length_b   1.000
_cell.length_c   1.000
_cell.angle_alpha   90.00
_cell.angle_beta   90.00
_cell.angle_gamma   90.00
#
_symmetry.space_group_name_H-M   'P 1'
#
loop_
_entity.id
_entity.type
_entity.pdbx_description
1 polymer ?
#
loop_
_entity_poly.entity_id
_entity_poly.type
_entity_poly.pdbx_seq_one_letter_code
_entity_poly.pdbx_strand_id
1 'polypeptide(L)'
;MKLSHFVFGFLILAITSCSSSKSSVTEAQTKALDSMMQKPEFSIKSSWAQPQVTSAMNQLANVGLIPSGSSAGNIDISGITNYLKMQQDSVRAKLPFFGERHFGGGYNNNEGIEFEGLPNNLKIKKEKNAEYTMQFNIRDTNSPSETYQVYITIWPNLNTDITVTSAQRNPMRYQGKVQALE
;
A
#
# COMPACT_ATOMS: atom_id res chain seq x y z
N MET A 1 4.94 -61.14 50.63
CA MET A 1 3.53 -60.74 50.41
C MET A 1 3.47 -59.69 49.33
N LYS A 2 2.69 -59.93 48.27
CA LYS A 2 2.42 -59.02 47.14
C LYS A 2 1.37 -57.97 47.53
N LEU A 3 1.50 -56.74 47.02
CA LEU A 3 0.44 -55.86 46.47
C LEU A 3 1.12 -54.56 45.97
N SER A 4 1.27 -54.32 44.65
CA SER A 4 0.35 -53.54 43.78
C SER A 4 0.06 -52.14 44.36
N HIS A 5 0.35 -51.00 43.74
CA HIS A 5 -0.12 -50.45 42.44
C HIS A 5 0.86 -49.32 42.02
N PHE A 6 1.41 -49.27 40.80
CA PHE A 6 0.79 -48.70 39.60
C PHE A 6 0.39 -47.22 39.78
N VAL A 7 1.22 -46.27 39.34
CA VAL A 7 0.88 -45.16 38.42
C VAL A 7 2.20 -44.53 37.98
N PHE A 8 2.75 -45.10 36.91
CA PHE A 8 3.68 -44.46 36.00
C PHE A 8 2.84 -43.64 35.03
N GLY A 9 3.23 -42.41 34.74
CA GLY A 9 2.78 -41.73 33.52
C GLY A 9 2.24 -40.33 33.68
N PHE A 10 3.06 -39.38 33.24
CA PHE A 10 2.62 -38.42 32.22
C PHE A 10 1.50 -37.45 32.62
N LEU A 11 1.82 -36.53 33.54
CA LEU A 11 1.22 -35.20 33.51
C LEU A 11 1.94 -34.38 32.42
N ILE A 12 1.69 -34.69 31.15
CA ILE A 12 2.08 -33.81 30.05
C ILE A 12 1.24 -32.55 30.18
N LEU A 13 1.94 -31.45 30.45
CA LEU A 13 1.51 -30.09 30.21
C LEU A 13 0.80 -29.98 28.84
N ALA A 14 -0.51 -29.73 28.87
CA ALA A 14 -1.26 -29.27 27.71
C ALA A 14 -0.84 -27.82 27.37
N ILE A 15 0.37 -27.65 26.84
CA ILE A 15 0.75 -26.46 26.07
C ILE A 15 0.15 -26.62 24.68
N THR A 16 -1.15 -26.33 24.57
CA THR A 16 -1.75 -26.02 23.28
C THR A 16 -1.11 -24.72 22.81
N SER A 17 -0.07 -24.86 21.98
CA SER A 17 0.51 -23.73 21.27
C SER A 17 -0.59 -23.14 20.41
N CYS A 18 -1.04 -21.94 20.77
CA CYS A 18 -1.78 -21.07 19.86
C CYS A 18 -0.81 -20.75 18.72
N SER A 19 -0.85 -21.58 17.67
CA SER A 19 -0.19 -21.31 16.40
C SER A 19 -0.79 -20.01 15.87
N SER A 20 -0.05 -18.92 16.04
CA SER A 20 -0.33 -17.64 15.40
C SER A 20 -0.61 -17.90 13.91
N SER A 21 -1.84 -17.63 13.50
CA SER A 21 -2.34 -17.82 12.14
C SER A 21 -1.63 -16.86 11.20
N LYS A 22 -0.42 -17.21 10.77
CA LYS A 22 0.20 -16.62 9.59
C LYS A 22 -0.71 -16.96 8.42
N SER A 23 -1.36 -15.94 7.86
CA SER A 23 -2.13 -16.09 6.62
C SER A 23 -1.20 -16.72 5.58
N SER A 24 -1.43 -17.99 5.25
CA SER A 24 -0.54 -18.72 4.35
C SER A 24 -0.72 -18.15 2.95
N VAL A 25 0.27 -17.40 2.48
CA VAL A 25 0.38 -17.02 1.07
C VAL A 25 0.22 -18.27 0.23
N THR A 26 -0.76 -18.28 -0.67
CA THR A 26 -1.00 -19.42 -1.54
C THR A 26 -0.05 -19.38 -2.75
N GLU A 27 0.34 -20.55 -3.24
CA GLU A 27 1.12 -20.67 -4.48
C GLU A 27 0.43 -19.96 -5.66
N ALA A 28 -0.91 -20.02 -5.70
CA ALA A 28 -1.72 -19.33 -6.70
C ALA A 28 -1.53 -17.80 -6.66
N GLN A 29 -1.51 -17.18 -5.47
CA GLN A 29 -1.27 -15.73 -5.34
C GLN A 29 0.14 -15.34 -5.77
N THR A 30 1.15 -16.12 -5.37
CA THR A 30 2.55 -15.89 -5.81
C THR A 30 2.68 -15.98 -7.32
N LYS A 31 2.07 -17.00 -7.94
CA LYS A 31 2.08 -17.18 -9.39
C LYS A 31 1.33 -16.08 -10.14
N ALA A 32 0.20 -15.62 -9.59
CA ALA A 32 -0.55 -14.49 -10.14
C ALA A 32 0.31 -13.22 -10.09
N LEU A 33 1.00 -12.96 -8.97
CA LEU A 33 1.94 -11.85 -8.85
C LEU A 33 3.08 -11.94 -9.86
N ASP A 34 3.74 -13.09 -9.95
CA ASP A 34 4.83 -13.31 -10.92
C ASP A 34 4.37 -13.03 -12.35
N SER A 35 3.15 -13.47 -12.71
CA SER A 35 2.56 -13.26 -14.03
C SER A 35 2.32 -11.77 -14.31
N MET A 36 1.78 -11.02 -13.34
CA MET A 36 1.58 -9.57 -13.44
C MET A 36 2.90 -8.80 -13.59
N MET A 37 4.01 -9.33 -13.08
CA MET A 37 5.32 -8.66 -13.12
C MET A 37 6.15 -9.00 -14.37
N GLN A 38 5.94 -10.16 -14.99
CA GLN A 38 6.62 -10.56 -16.23
C GLN A 38 6.22 -9.69 -17.42
N LYS A 39 4.93 -9.37 -17.50
CA LYS A 39 4.37 -8.39 -18.43
C LYS A 39 3.64 -7.37 -17.56
N PRO A 40 4.31 -6.27 -17.12
CA PRO A 40 3.76 -5.32 -16.15
C PRO A 40 2.40 -4.75 -16.54
N GLU A 41 1.34 -5.48 -16.24
CA GLU A 41 -0.04 -5.19 -16.60
C GLU A 41 -0.91 -5.47 -15.38
N PHE A 42 -1.03 -4.46 -14.52
CA PHE A 42 -1.74 -4.57 -13.25
C PHE A 42 -2.37 -3.26 -12.81
N SER A 43 -3.34 -3.36 -11.91
CA SER A 43 -3.98 -2.25 -11.23
C SER A 43 -3.87 -2.44 -9.72
N ILE A 44 -3.63 -1.34 -9.01
CA ILE A 44 -3.67 -1.28 -7.56
C ILE A 44 -4.86 -0.42 -7.16
N LYS A 45 -5.71 -0.97 -6.29
CA LYS A 45 -6.79 -0.24 -5.61
C LYS A 45 -6.44 -0.12 -4.14
N SER A 46 -6.40 1.10 -3.63
CA SER A 46 -6.08 1.40 -2.24
C SER A 46 -7.34 1.56 -1.39
N SER A 47 -7.28 1.05 -0.16
CA SER A 47 -8.33 1.18 0.85
C SER A 47 -7.96 2.22 1.90
N TRP A 48 -6.67 2.46 2.12
CA TRP A 48 -6.18 3.40 3.13
C TRP A 48 -5.19 4.39 2.54
N ALA A 49 -5.34 5.66 2.90
CA ALA A 49 -4.36 6.71 2.71
C ALA A 49 -3.76 7.11 4.07
N GLN A 50 -2.45 7.20 4.12
CA GLN A 50 -1.67 7.44 5.32
C GLN A 50 -0.83 8.70 5.10
N PRO A 51 -1.39 9.88 5.41
CA PRO A 51 -0.68 11.14 5.28
C PRO A 51 0.34 11.33 6.40
N GLN A 52 1.26 12.28 6.20
CA GLN A 52 2.00 12.84 7.31
C GLN A 52 1.04 13.56 8.25
N VAL A 53 0.96 13.12 9.51
CA VAL A 53 0.08 13.75 10.51
C VAL A 53 0.59 15.15 10.85
N THR A 54 -0.21 16.17 10.54
CA THR A 54 0.04 17.57 10.91
C THR A 54 -0.95 18.05 11.96
N SER A 55 -0.69 19.21 12.56
CA SER A 55 -1.62 19.85 13.50
C SER A 55 -2.97 20.14 12.83
N ALA A 56 -2.98 20.53 11.55
CA ALA A 56 -4.21 20.75 10.80
C ALA A 56 -5.01 19.44 10.63
N MET A 57 -4.35 18.34 10.31
CA MET A 57 -5.01 17.01 10.21
C MET A 57 -5.64 16.59 11.54
N ASN A 58 -4.95 16.80 12.66
CA ASN A 58 -5.51 16.51 13.99
C ASN A 58 -6.72 17.40 14.31
N GLN A 59 -6.70 18.67 13.92
CA GLN A 59 -7.85 19.55 14.12
C GLN A 59 -9.07 19.07 13.32
N LEU A 60 -8.88 18.72 12.04
CA LEU A 60 -9.95 18.15 11.20
C LEU A 60 -10.54 16.86 11.80
N ALA A 61 -9.67 16.00 12.33
CA ALA A 61 -10.09 14.79 13.02
C ALA A 61 -10.97 15.09 14.25
N ASN A 62 -10.56 16.06 15.07
CA ASN A 62 -11.27 16.42 16.30
C ASN A 62 -12.65 17.05 16.05
N VAL A 63 -12.85 17.72 14.92
CA VAL A 63 -14.16 18.30 14.53
C VAL A 63 -15.01 17.35 13.68
N GLY A 64 -14.59 16.10 13.49
CA GLY A 64 -15.36 15.09 12.77
C GLY A 64 -15.42 15.31 11.25
N LEU A 65 -14.45 16.02 10.67
CA LEU A 65 -14.37 16.27 9.23
C LEU A 65 -13.58 15.19 8.45
N ILE A 66 -13.17 14.12 9.13
CA ILE A 66 -12.58 12.93 8.49
C ILE A 66 -13.62 11.80 8.41
N PRO A 67 -13.51 10.88 7.43
CA PRO A 67 -14.45 9.77 7.29
C PRO A 67 -14.56 8.93 8.57
N SER A 68 -15.75 8.39 8.85
CA SER A 68 -15.95 7.50 10.00
C SER A 68 -15.01 6.28 9.95
N GLY A 69 -14.44 5.90 11.09
CA GLY A 69 -13.44 4.83 11.17
C GLY A 69 -12.02 5.23 10.74
N SER A 70 -11.83 6.47 10.29
CA SER A 70 -10.52 7.04 9.98
C SER A 70 -9.87 7.71 11.18
N SER A 71 -8.57 7.98 11.08
CA SER A 71 -7.82 8.89 11.94
C SER A 71 -7.02 9.87 11.09
N ALA A 72 -6.43 10.89 11.73
CA ALA A 72 -5.57 11.88 11.06
C ALA A 72 -4.40 11.26 10.29
N GLY A 73 -3.95 10.05 10.65
CA GLY A 73 -2.85 9.33 9.99
C GLY A 73 -3.28 8.11 9.19
N ASN A 74 -4.58 7.80 9.14
CA ASN A 74 -5.09 6.63 8.43
C ASN A 74 -6.53 6.89 7.98
N ILE A 75 -6.68 7.33 6.73
CA ILE A 75 -7.93 7.78 6.14
C ILE A 75 -8.47 6.67 5.23
N ASP A 76 -9.71 6.26 5.46
CA ASP A 76 -10.41 5.31 4.61
C ASP A 76 -10.71 5.97 3.26
N ILE A 77 -10.19 5.38 2.20
CA ILE A 77 -10.38 5.80 0.81
C ILE A 77 -11.00 4.69 -0.04
N SER A 78 -11.45 3.60 0.58
CA SER A 78 -12.06 2.46 -0.12
C SER A 78 -13.33 2.87 -0.88
N GLY A 79 -14.10 3.81 -0.33
CA GLY A 79 -15.33 4.34 -0.90
C GLY A 79 -15.16 5.41 -1.99
N ILE A 80 -13.93 5.86 -2.28
CA ILE A 80 -13.67 6.88 -3.31
C ILE A 80 -12.85 6.33 -4.47
N THR A 81 -12.93 6.99 -5.63
CA THR A 81 -12.14 6.60 -6.80
C THR A 81 -10.66 6.85 -6.53
N ASN A 82 -9.87 5.79 -6.59
CA ASN A 82 -8.41 5.82 -6.48
C ASN A 82 -7.85 4.61 -7.23
N TYR A 83 -6.70 4.79 -7.88
CA TYR A 83 -5.99 3.69 -8.55
C TYR A 83 -4.55 4.08 -8.88
N LEU A 84 -3.70 3.06 -9.05
CA LEU A 84 -2.47 3.11 -9.84
C LEU A 84 -2.50 1.95 -10.84
N LYS A 85 -2.28 2.24 -12.12
CA LYS A 85 -2.30 1.26 -13.21
C LYS A 85 -0.96 1.26 -13.92
N MET A 86 -0.41 0.09 -14.13
CA MET A 86 0.79 -0.15 -14.94
C MET A 86 0.36 -0.89 -16.20
N GLN A 87 0.66 -0.33 -17.36
CA GLN A 87 0.38 -0.90 -18.68
C GLN A 87 1.68 -0.92 -19.47
N GLN A 88 2.40 -2.04 -19.36
CA GLN A 88 3.71 -2.28 -19.95
C GLN A 88 4.77 -1.31 -19.45
N ASP A 89 5.04 -0.24 -20.18
CA ASP A 89 6.00 0.81 -19.85
C ASP A 89 5.32 2.10 -19.38
N SER A 90 4.00 2.21 -19.56
CA SER A 90 3.22 3.38 -19.14
C SER A 90 2.60 3.18 -17.78
N VAL A 91 2.52 4.27 -17.01
CA VAL A 91 1.86 4.30 -15.70
C VAL A 91 0.85 5.42 -15.65
N ARG A 92 -0.30 5.16 -15.02
CA ARG A 92 -1.33 6.16 -14.71
C ARG A 92 -1.80 5.99 -13.28
N ALA A 93 -1.91 7.08 -12.52
CA ALA A 93 -2.51 7.03 -11.21
C ALA A 93 -3.43 8.22 -10.95
N LYS A 94 -4.43 7.98 -10.11
CA LYS A 94 -5.24 9.00 -9.46
C LYS A 94 -5.35 8.63 -7.99
N LEU A 95 -4.64 9.36 -7.14
CA LEU A 95 -4.54 9.09 -5.71
C LEU A 95 -4.99 10.33 -4.92
N PRO A 96 -5.87 10.17 -3.91
CA PRO A 96 -6.31 11.28 -3.08
C PRO A 96 -5.15 11.79 -2.22
N PHE A 97 -5.02 13.10 -2.07
CA PHE A 97 -3.97 13.71 -1.24
C PHE A 97 -4.60 14.29 0.02
N PHE A 98 -3.97 14.02 1.17
CA PHE A 98 -4.37 14.58 2.46
C PHE A 98 -3.12 15.16 3.11
N GLY A 99 -3.06 16.47 3.27
CA GLY A 99 -1.90 17.13 3.83
C GLY A 99 -1.67 18.50 3.23
N GLU A 100 -0.47 19.02 3.43
CA GLU A 100 -0.13 20.38 3.07
C GLU A 100 0.81 20.38 1.86
N ARG A 101 0.58 21.36 0.98
CA ARG A 101 1.49 21.71 -0.12
C ARG A 101 2.24 22.97 0.30
N HIS A 102 3.54 22.85 0.47
CA HIS A 102 4.43 23.92 0.96
C HIS A 102 4.90 24.84 -0.16
N PHE A 103 4.97 24.32 -1.40
CA PHE A 103 5.46 25.07 -2.57
C PHE A 103 4.65 24.76 -3.83
N GLY A 104 4.55 25.75 -4.71
CA GLY A 104 3.74 25.65 -5.94
C GLY A 104 2.24 25.76 -5.68
N GLY A 105 1.45 25.73 -6.76
CA GLY A 105 0.00 25.93 -6.72
C GLY A 105 -0.43 26.95 -7.77
N GLY A 106 -1.44 26.60 -8.56
CA GLY A 106 -2.10 27.49 -9.52
C GLY A 106 -3.60 27.50 -9.25
N TYR A 107 -4.34 28.37 -9.95
CA TYR A 107 -5.79 28.53 -9.78
C TYR A 107 -6.62 27.26 -10.12
N ASN A 108 -6.03 26.30 -10.84
CA ASN A 108 -6.68 25.04 -11.18
C ASN A 108 -6.45 24.00 -10.07
N ASN A 109 -7.37 23.96 -9.12
CA ASN A 109 -7.37 23.12 -7.92
C ASN A 109 -7.65 21.65 -8.23
N ASN A 110 -6.74 20.96 -8.91
CA ASN A 110 -6.73 19.50 -8.86
C ASN A 110 -5.88 19.10 -7.64
N GLU A 111 -6.56 18.74 -6.55
CA GLU A 111 -5.98 18.65 -5.20
C GLU A 111 -5.25 17.32 -4.94
N GLY A 112 -5.44 16.31 -5.81
CA GLY A 112 -4.85 14.98 -5.66
C GLY A 112 -3.41 14.85 -6.17
N ILE A 113 -2.97 13.59 -6.23
CA ILE A 113 -1.77 13.15 -6.94
C ILE A 113 -2.25 12.45 -8.21
N GLU A 114 -1.95 13.03 -9.37
CA GLU A 114 -2.39 12.50 -10.65
C GLU A 114 -1.26 12.55 -11.66
N PHE A 115 -0.94 11.41 -12.26
CA PHE A 115 0.10 11.31 -13.27
C PHE A 115 -0.30 10.30 -14.32
N GLU A 116 0.15 10.54 -15.54
CA GLU A 116 0.01 9.64 -16.67
C GLU A 116 1.20 9.78 -17.61
N GLY A 117 1.76 8.65 -18.05
CA GLY A 117 2.73 8.61 -19.12
C GLY A 117 3.89 7.66 -18.84
N LEU A 118 5.03 7.94 -19.46
CA LEU A 118 6.24 7.15 -19.31
C LEU A 118 7.03 7.60 -18.07
N PRO A 119 7.24 6.72 -17.09
CA PRO A 119 8.06 7.02 -15.92
C PRO A 119 9.55 7.11 -16.27
N ASN A 120 10.27 7.99 -15.57
CA ASN A 120 11.73 8.05 -15.62
C ASN A 120 12.32 7.12 -14.55
N ASN A 121 13.47 6.50 -14.87
CA ASN A 121 14.21 5.63 -13.96
C ASN A 121 13.37 4.48 -13.37
N LEU A 122 12.45 3.91 -14.16
CA LEU A 122 11.66 2.75 -13.76
C LEU A 122 12.57 1.57 -13.42
N LYS A 123 12.45 1.07 -12.20
CA LYS A 123 13.10 -0.17 -11.77
C LYS A 123 12.06 -1.07 -11.12
N ILE A 124 11.97 -2.30 -11.60
CA ILE A 124 11.15 -3.36 -11.02
C ILE A 124 12.11 -4.46 -10.58
N LYS A 125 12.03 -4.89 -9.32
CA LYS A 125 12.93 -5.89 -8.76
C LYS A 125 12.16 -6.91 -7.95
N LYS A 126 12.44 -8.20 -8.21
CA LYS A 126 12.03 -9.29 -7.34
C LYS A 126 12.99 -9.36 -6.16
N GLU A 127 12.46 -9.33 -4.95
CA GLU A 127 13.20 -9.45 -3.70
C GLU A 127 13.26 -10.90 -3.22
N LYS A 128 14.10 -11.16 -2.20
CA LYS A 128 14.36 -12.51 -1.67
C LYS A 128 13.10 -13.22 -1.15
N ASN A 129 12.12 -12.48 -0.66
CA ASN A 129 10.88 -13.01 -0.09
C ASN A 129 9.76 -13.16 -1.13
N ALA A 130 10.08 -13.20 -2.43
CA ALA A 130 9.13 -13.16 -3.54
C ALA A 130 8.26 -11.88 -3.62
N GLU A 131 8.59 -10.88 -2.82
CA GLU A 131 8.04 -9.52 -2.94
C GLU A 131 8.59 -8.85 -4.20
N TYR A 132 7.82 -7.93 -4.76
CA TYR A 132 8.29 -7.06 -5.84
C TYR A 132 8.37 -5.61 -5.35
N THR A 133 9.46 -4.95 -5.68
CA THR A 133 9.62 -3.51 -5.49
C THR A 133 9.60 -2.82 -6.85
N MET A 134 8.91 -1.70 -6.94
CA MET A 134 8.89 -0.84 -8.12
C MET A 134 9.19 0.60 -7.69
N GLN A 135 10.12 1.25 -8.38
CA GLN A 135 10.42 2.67 -8.16
C GLN A 135 10.50 3.43 -9.48
N PHE A 136 10.03 4.67 -9.47
CA PHE A 136 10.15 5.56 -10.62
C PHE A 136 9.91 7.02 -10.24
N ASN A 137 10.28 7.91 -11.17
CA ASN A 137 9.96 9.34 -11.11
C ASN A 137 8.98 9.70 -12.22
N ILE A 138 7.96 10.50 -11.93
CA ILE A 138 7.00 10.94 -12.94
C ILE A 138 6.49 12.35 -12.64
N ARG A 139 6.18 13.13 -13.68
CA ARG A 139 5.60 14.47 -13.50
C ARG A 139 4.11 14.37 -13.21
N ASP A 140 3.61 15.27 -12.39
CA ASP A 140 2.16 15.42 -12.21
C ASP A 140 1.53 15.91 -13.54
N THR A 141 0.38 15.35 -13.89
CA THR A 141 -0.36 15.67 -15.12
C THR A 141 -0.90 17.10 -15.09
N ASN A 142 -1.31 17.59 -13.92
CA ASN A 142 -1.94 18.89 -13.72
C ASN A 142 -0.95 19.99 -13.29
N SER A 143 0.19 19.59 -12.73
CA SER A 143 1.27 20.46 -12.26
C SER A 143 2.61 20.00 -12.84
N PRO A 144 2.93 20.28 -14.11
CA PRO A 144 4.16 19.79 -14.77
C PRO A 144 5.47 20.20 -14.07
N SER A 145 5.43 21.23 -13.23
CA SER A 145 6.55 21.65 -12.37
C SER A 145 6.80 20.74 -11.17
N GLU A 146 5.85 19.88 -10.81
CA GLU A 146 5.97 18.91 -9.72
C GLU A 146 6.36 17.54 -10.29
N THR A 147 7.37 16.93 -9.68
CA THR A 147 7.81 15.57 -9.99
C THR A 147 7.66 14.71 -8.74
N TYR A 148 6.95 13.60 -8.89
CA TYR A 148 6.79 12.57 -7.88
C TYR A 148 7.92 11.56 -7.97
N GLN A 149 8.38 11.14 -6.79
CA GLN A 149 9.13 9.90 -6.62
C GLN A 149 8.14 8.89 -6.04
N VAL A 150 7.93 7.79 -6.78
CA VAL A 150 6.98 6.74 -6.41
C VAL A 150 7.76 5.49 -6.07
N TYR A 151 7.45 4.91 -4.93
CA TYR A 151 7.99 3.64 -4.47
C TYR A 151 6.83 2.71 -4.12
N ILE A 152 6.85 1.49 -4.66
CA ILE A 152 5.78 0.50 -4.47
C ILE A 152 6.39 -0.80 -3.98
N THR A 153 5.83 -1.35 -2.92
CA THR A 153 6.07 -2.74 -2.50
C THR A 153 4.81 -3.56 -2.77
N ILE A 154 4.99 -4.74 -3.36
CA ILE A 154 3.91 -5.66 -3.69
C ILE A 154 4.27 -7.02 -3.09
N TRP A 155 3.48 -7.47 -2.11
CA TRP A 155 3.72 -8.73 -1.41
C TRP A 155 3.05 -9.91 -2.13
N PRO A 156 3.54 -11.14 -1.94
CA PRO A 156 2.94 -12.35 -2.50
C PRO A 156 1.47 -12.57 -2.14
N ASN A 157 0.97 -12.02 -1.02
CA ASN A 157 -0.45 -12.05 -0.65
C ASN A 157 -1.32 -11.02 -1.41
N LEU A 158 -0.75 -10.36 -2.42
CA LEU A 158 -1.35 -9.30 -3.24
C LEU A 158 -1.60 -7.98 -2.52
N ASN A 159 -1.14 -7.84 -1.27
CA ASN A 159 -1.16 -6.54 -0.62
C ASN A 159 -0.12 -5.63 -1.27
N THR A 160 -0.36 -4.34 -1.18
CA THR A 160 0.49 -3.30 -1.76
C THR A 160 0.68 -2.15 -0.81
N ASP A 161 1.82 -1.50 -0.98
CA ASP A 161 2.15 -0.25 -0.33
C ASP A 161 2.75 0.71 -1.35
N ILE A 162 2.10 1.85 -1.56
CA ILE A 162 2.59 2.90 -2.45
C ILE A 162 3.00 4.07 -1.57
N THR A 163 4.25 4.50 -1.69
CA THR A 163 4.73 5.76 -1.13
C THR A 163 4.99 6.75 -2.26
N VAL A 164 4.43 7.96 -2.13
CA VAL A 164 4.63 9.07 -3.06
C VAL A 164 5.25 10.24 -2.29
N THR A 165 6.35 10.75 -2.80
CA THR A 165 7.00 11.96 -2.26
C THR A 165 7.24 12.98 -3.36
N SER A 166 7.31 14.25 -2.99
CA SER A 166 7.72 15.35 -3.86
C SER A 166 8.40 16.44 -3.03
N ALA A 167 9.03 17.41 -3.70
CA ALA A 167 9.59 18.59 -3.03
C ALA A 167 8.52 19.64 -2.66
N GLN A 168 7.28 19.47 -3.12
CA GLN A 168 6.24 20.50 -3.05
C GLN A 168 5.17 20.21 -1.99
N ARG A 169 4.94 18.93 -1.66
CA ARG A 169 3.88 18.52 -0.74
C ARG A 169 4.34 17.46 0.25
N ASN A 170 3.57 17.28 1.32
CA ASN A 170 3.84 16.21 2.29
C ASN A 170 3.83 14.82 1.63
N PRO A 171 4.62 13.87 2.15
CA PRO A 171 4.61 12.49 1.66
C PRO A 171 3.26 11.82 1.94
N MET A 172 2.85 10.94 1.03
CA MET A 172 1.67 10.10 1.16
C MET A 172 2.03 8.63 1.05
N ARG A 173 1.38 7.81 1.86
CA ARG A 173 1.44 6.35 1.74
C ARG A 173 0.05 5.78 1.50
N TYR A 174 -0.07 4.73 0.71
CA TYR A 174 -1.35 4.08 0.38
C TYR A 174 -1.24 2.58 0.53
N GLN A 175 -2.19 1.98 1.25
CA GLN A 175 -2.28 0.53 1.40
C GLN A 175 -3.47 0.00 0.59
N GLY A 176 -3.23 -1.08 -0.14
CA GLY A 176 -4.22 -1.61 -1.08
C GLY A 176 -3.95 -3.03 -1.51
N LYS A 177 -4.59 -3.41 -2.61
CA LYS A 177 -4.37 -4.69 -3.27
C LYS A 177 -4.07 -4.52 -4.75
N VAL A 178 -3.20 -5.37 -5.27
CA VAL A 178 -2.92 -5.50 -6.69
C VAL A 178 -3.84 -6.55 -7.31
N GLN A 179 -4.24 -6.32 -8.55
CA GLN A 179 -4.95 -7.25 -9.41
C GLN A 179 -4.47 -7.10 -10.84
N ALA A 180 -4.67 -8.14 -11.66
CA ALA A 180 -4.40 -8.04 -13.09
C ALA A 180 -5.28 -6.94 -13.72
N LEU A 181 -4.78 -6.31 -14.78
CA LEU A 181 -5.64 -5.49 -15.63
C LEU A 181 -6.57 -6.41 -16.42
N GLU A 182 -7.84 -6.03 -16.48
CA GLU A 182 -8.81 -6.61 -17.42
C GLU A 182 -8.51 -6.17 -18.85
#